data_AF-A0A1L5YND1-F1
#
_entry.id   AF-A0A1L5YND1-F1
#
_cell.length_a   1.000
_cell.length_b   1.000
_cell.length_c   1.000
_cell.angle_alpha   90.00
_cell.angle_beta   90.00
_cell.angle_gamma   90.00
#
_symmetry.space_group_name_H-M   'P 1'
#
loop_
_entity.id
_entity.type
_entity.pdbx_description
1 polymer ?
#
loop_
_entity_poly.entity_id
_entity_poly.type
_entity_poly.pdbx_seq_one_letter_code
_entity_poly.pdbx_strand_id
1 'polypeptide(L)'
;TVLRSYHTLLQIYWFFMCWVGYTIFFLPRLSPVPKGQGFLIELLFWISFLTGVGAIVGIYCGQTGIITGPTAYWLGSQGWEFMELGRLFQYTMLIAFALWIYIIYRGVKPWLTRKNIWSVPSWLLYGSGVMVFFLFFGLLVKPESNFAISDYWRWMVVHMWVEVTFEVFTTVIVAYMLVQMGLITRPMAERVTFLAVMLFLFTATIGIAHNFYWIAKP
;
A
#
# COMPACT_ATOMS: atom_id res chain seq x y z
N THR A 1 20.62 13.60 -6.65
CA THR A 1 20.08 12.24 -6.44
C THR A 1 19.25 12.16 -5.18
N VAL A 2 19.78 12.52 -4.00
CA VAL A 2 19.05 12.47 -2.71
C VAL A 2 17.71 13.21 -2.74
N LEU A 3 17.70 14.47 -3.18
CA LEU A 3 16.48 15.28 -3.24
C LEU A 3 15.39 14.65 -4.13
N ARG A 4 15.78 14.03 -5.25
CA ARG A 4 14.84 13.30 -6.12
C ARG A 4 14.23 12.12 -5.37
N SER A 5 15.05 11.30 -4.72
CA SER A 5 14.59 10.14 -3.96
C SER A 5 13.69 10.52 -2.78
N TYR A 6 13.97 11.65 -2.12
CA TYR A 6 13.07 12.18 -1.11
C TYR A 6 11.74 12.64 -1.69
N HIS A 7 11.77 13.34 -2.82
CA HIS A 7 10.54 13.81 -3.46
C HIS A 7 9.62 12.64 -3.84
N THR A 8 10.15 11.63 -4.54
CA THR A 8 9.38 10.45 -4.98
C THR A 8 8.90 9.63 -3.79
N LEU A 9 9.77 9.34 -2.83
CA LEU A 9 9.42 8.47 -1.71
C LEU A 9 8.44 9.14 -0.74
N LEU A 10 8.69 10.41 -0.36
CA LEU A 10 7.83 11.09 0.58
C LEU A 10 6.43 11.25 0.00
N GLN A 11 6.31 11.59 -1.29
CA GLN A 11 5.02 11.71 -1.97
C GLN A 11 4.16 10.45 -1.81
N ILE A 12 4.76 9.27 -1.95
CA ILE A 12 4.10 7.99 -1.71
C ILE A 12 3.80 7.85 -0.22
N TYR A 13 4.82 8.00 0.63
CA TYR A 13 4.74 7.64 2.04
C TYR A 13 3.69 8.44 2.81
N TRP A 14 3.70 9.78 2.74
CA TRP A 14 2.74 10.61 3.49
C TRP A 14 1.30 10.35 3.05
N PHE A 15 1.11 10.15 1.74
CA PHE A 15 -0.20 9.91 1.15
C PHE A 15 -0.81 8.60 1.67
N PHE A 16 -0.02 7.53 1.70
CA PHE A 16 -0.45 6.26 2.29
C PHE A 16 -0.73 6.38 3.79
N MET A 17 0.05 7.16 4.54
CA MET A 17 -0.19 7.38 5.97
C MET A 17 -1.51 8.12 6.22
N CYS A 18 -1.93 9.04 5.33
CA CYS A 18 -3.25 9.66 5.42
C CYS A 18 -4.38 8.64 5.27
N TRP A 19 -4.28 7.69 4.34
CA TRP A 19 -5.27 6.62 4.17
C TRP A 19 -5.31 5.63 5.34
N VAL A 20 -4.15 5.29 5.87
CA VAL A 20 -4.03 4.50 7.10
C VAL A 20 -4.74 5.21 8.26
N GLY A 21 -4.49 6.51 8.44
CA GLY A 21 -5.16 7.33 9.45
C GLY A 21 -6.68 7.40 9.25
N TYR A 22 -7.12 7.64 8.01
CA TYR A 22 -8.54 7.72 7.68
C TYR A 22 -9.28 6.42 7.99
N THR A 23 -8.72 5.27 7.62
CA THR A 23 -9.35 3.97 7.92
C THR A 23 -9.44 3.71 9.41
N ILE A 24 -8.39 4.02 10.18
CA ILE A 24 -8.41 3.85 11.63
C ILE A 24 -9.48 4.75 12.27
N PHE A 25 -9.56 6.01 11.85
CA PHE A 25 -10.59 6.95 12.29
C PHE A 25 -12.01 6.46 11.96
N PHE A 26 -12.14 5.76 10.84
CA PHE A 26 -13.40 5.29 10.31
C PHE A 26 -13.93 4.02 11.00
N LEU A 27 -13.06 3.07 11.38
CA LEU A 27 -13.46 1.76 11.92
C LEU A 27 -14.49 1.79 13.07
N PRO A 28 -14.40 2.69 14.07
CA PRO A 28 -15.37 2.75 15.17
C PRO A 28 -16.80 3.07 14.74
N ARG A 29 -17.00 3.65 13.55
CA ARG A 29 -18.35 3.90 13.00
C ARG A 29 -19.00 2.65 12.44
N LEU A 30 -18.22 1.63 12.10
CA LEU A 30 -18.72 0.37 11.55
C LEU A 30 -19.05 -0.66 12.62
N SER A 31 -18.21 -0.74 13.65
CA SER A 31 -18.39 -1.70 14.73
C SER A 31 -17.76 -1.20 16.03
N PRO A 32 -18.20 -1.75 17.19
CA PRO A 32 -17.55 -1.48 18.46
C PRO A 32 -16.06 -1.81 18.43
N VAL A 33 -15.24 -0.94 19.02
CA VAL A 33 -13.78 -1.08 19.00
C VAL A 33 -13.36 -2.36 19.74
N PRO A 34 -12.64 -3.30 19.08
CA PRO A 34 -12.17 -4.51 19.73
C PRO A 34 -11.14 -4.24 20.83
N LYS A 35 -11.08 -5.11 21.85
CA LYS A 35 -10.07 -4.99 22.92
C LYS A 35 -8.64 -4.98 22.34
N GLY A 36 -7.79 -4.11 22.88
CA GLY A 36 -6.40 -3.95 22.45
C GLY A 36 -6.21 -3.22 21.10
N GLN A 37 -7.25 -2.61 20.51
CA GLN A 37 -7.10 -1.89 19.23
C GLN A 37 -6.18 -0.67 19.38
N GLY A 38 -6.27 0.06 20.49
CA GLY A 38 -5.39 1.20 20.77
C GLY A 38 -3.90 0.82 20.74
N PHE A 39 -3.54 -0.27 21.43
CA PHE A 39 -2.17 -0.78 21.41
C PHE A 39 -1.68 -1.12 19.99
N LEU A 40 -2.52 -1.76 19.16
CA LEU A 40 -2.13 -2.08 17.78
C LEU A 40 -1.94 -0.82 16.93
N ILE A 41 -2.76 0.21 17.15
CA ILE A 41 -2.65 1.50 16.46
C ILE A 41 -1.36 2.22 16.88
N GLU A 42 -1.02 2.22 18.17
CA GLU A 42 0.24 2.77 18.67
C GLU A 42 1.45 2.01 18.14
N LEU A 43 1.40 0.68 18.12
CA LEU A 43 2.43 -0.15 17.53
C LEU A 43 2.60 0.15 16.03
N LEU A 44 1.50 0.26 15.30
CA LEU A 44 1.51 0.66 13.88
C LEU A 44 2.17 2.03 13.71
N PHE A 45 1.82 3.01 14.55
CA PHE A 45 2.42 4.34 14.52
C PHE A 45 3.93 4.28 14.69
N TRP A 46 4.44 3.55 15.70
CA TRP A 46 5.87 3.48 15.95
C TRP A 46 6.65 2.75 14.85
N ILE A 47 6.10 1.67 14.28
CA ILE A 47 6.73 0.95 13.16
C ILE A 47 6.76 1.84 11.91
N SER A 48 5.67 2.54 11.61
CA SER A 48 5.63 3.51 10.52
C SER A 48 6.62 4.64 10.75
N PHE A 49 6.62 5.26 11.93
CA PHE A 49 7.57 6.33 12.26
C PHE A 49 9.02 5.90 12.09
N LEU A 50 9.39 4.71 12.62
CA LEU A 50 10.72 4.14 12.43
C LEU A 50 11.06 3.93 10.95
N THR A 51 10.10 3.45 10.16
CA THR A 51 10.25 3.25 8.71
C THR A 51 10.51 4.57 7.99
N GLY A 52 9.75 5.62 8.30
CA GLY A 52 9.89 6.94 7.68
C GLY A 52 11.22 7.61 8.03
N VAL A 53 11.60 7.64 9.32
CA VAL A 53 12.90 8.16 9.76
C VAL A 53 14.04 7.35 9.17
N GLY A 54 13.92 6.02 9.20
CA GLY A 54 14.87 5.10 8.63
C GLY A 54 15.09 5.30 7.13
N ALA A 55 14.02 5.53 6.36
CA ALA A 55 14.11 5.85 4.94
C ALA A 55 14.85 7.17 4.70
N ILE A 56 14.55 8.22 5.47
CA ILE A 56 15.21 9.54 5.32
C ILE A 56 16.71 9.41 5.60
N VAL A 57 17.08 8.85 6.76
CA VAL A 57 18.49 8.71 7.16
C VAL A 57 19.22 7.71 6.26
N GLY A 58 18.60 6.57 5.98
CA GLY A 58 19.17 5.51 5.16
C GLY A 58 19.47 5.96 3.73
N ILE A 59 18.50 6.59 3.06
CA ILE A 59 18.69 7.09 1.70
C ILE A 59 19.82 8.13 1.65
N TYR A 60 19.88 9.05 2.62
CA TYR A 60 20.97 10.03 2.70
C TYR A 60 22.33 9.34 2.84
N CYS A 61 22.49 8.49 3.85
CA CYS A 61 23.76 7.82 4.13
C CYS A 61 24.19 6.89 2.99
N GLY A 62 23.24 6.19 2.36
CA GLY A 62 23.50 5.28 1.24
C GLY A 62 23.91 6.01 -0.04
N GLN A 63 23.23 7.11 -0.39
CA GLN A 63 23.52 7.84 -1.63
C GLN A 63 24.71 8.80 -1.52
N THR A 64 25.03 9.28 -0.31
CA THR A 64 26.24 10.10 -0.07
C THR A 64 27.50 9.26 0.08
N GLY A 65 27.38 7.93 0.16
CA GLY A 65 28.51 7.01 0.31
C GLY A 65 29.05 6.89 1.73
N ILE A 66 28.34 7.42 2.75
CA ILE A 66 28.70 7.25 4.17
C ILE A 66 28.62 5.76 4.56
N ILE A 67 27.62 5.05 4.03
CA ILE A 67 27.52 3.59 4.13
C ILE A 67 27.61 2.99 2.72
N THR A 68 28.35 1.90 2.59
CA THR A 68 28.63 1.25 1.30
C THR A 68 28.45 -0.27 1.39
N GLY A 69 28.46 -0.94 0.24
CA GLY A 69 28.39 -2.40 0.15
C GLY A 69 27.08 -2.98 0.72
N PRO A 70 27.13 -4.16 1.40
CA PRO A 70 25.94 -4.82 1.93
C PRO A 70 25.15 -3.96 2.92
N THR A 71 25.83 -3.11 3.70
CA THR A 71 25.19 -2.22 4.66
C THR A 71 24.30 -1.18 3.97
N ALA A 72 24.73 -0.66 2.81
CA ALA A 72 23.94 0.27 2.02
C ALA A 72 22.67 -0.39 1.43
N TYR A 73 22.72 -1.66 1.08
CA TYR A 73 21.54 -2.39 0.62
C TYR A 73 20.50 -2.59 1.74
N TRP A 74 20.95 -2.92 2.95
CA TRP A 74 20.06 -3.19 4.08
C TRP A 74 19.52 -1.94 4.76
N LEU A 75 20.38 -0.96 5.03
CA LEU A 75 20.08 0.22 5.84
C LEU A 75 20.12 1.52 5.02
N GLY A 76 20.63 1.48 3.79
CA GLY A 76 20.83 2.65 2.96
C GLY A 76 19.75 2.82 1.90
N SER A 77 20.19 2.79 0.64
CA SER A 77 19.34 2.93 -0.55
C SER A 77 19.52 1.75 -1.49
N GLN A 78 18.43 1.15 -1.95
CA GLN A 78 18.46 0.06 -2.95
C GLN A 78 18.74 0.55 -4.38
N GLY A 79 18.58 1.86 -4.64
CA GLY A 79 18.91 2.48 -5.93
C GLY A 79 17.85 2.31 -7.03
N TRP A 80 16.70 1.72 -6.70
CA TRP A 80 15.56 1.62 -7.61
C TRP A 80 14.60 2.78 -7.38
N GLU A 81 14.18 3.44 -8.46
CA GLU A 81 13.20 4.51 -8.38
C GLU A 81 11.86 3.99 -7.81
N PHE A 82 11.28 4.74 -6.87
CA PHE A 82 10.10 4.41 -6.06
C PHE A 82 10.30 3.28 -5.04
N MET A 83 11.46 2.63 -5.04
CA MET A 83 11.84 1.55 -4.13
C MET A 83 13.21 1.82 -3.52
N GLU A 84 13.46 3.07 -3.12
CA GLU A 84 14.75 3.51 -2.63
C GLU A 84 15.03 3.08 -1.19
N LEU A 85 14.01 2.69 -0.40
CA LEU A 85 14.20 2.28 0.99
C LEU A 85 15.19 1.13 1.09
N GLY A 86 16.11 1.16 2.07
CA GLY A 86 16.90 -0.01 2.43
C GLY A 86 16.02 -1.22 2.77
N ARG A 87 16.55 -2.43 2.55
CA ARG A 87 15.77 -3.68 2.69
C ARG A 87 15.14 -3.84 4.07
N LEU A 88 15.82 -3.43 5.15
CA LEU A 88 15.28 -3.49 6.50
C LEU A 88 14.01 -2.64 6.62
N PHE A 89 14.04 -1.40 6.11
CA PHE A 89 12.91 -0.49 6.17
C PHE A 89 11.76 -0.91 5.24
N GLN A 90 12.07 -1.60 4.16
CA GLN A 90 11.04 -2.25 3.35
C GLN A 90 10.31 -3.36 4.13
N TYR A 91 11.02 -4.15 4.93
CA TYR A 91 10.39 -5.14 5.81
C TYR A 91 9.53 -4.49 6.90
N THR A 92 10.02 -3.44 7.57
CA THR A 92 9.21 -2.73 8.57
C THR A 92 7.97 -2.10 7.96
N MET A 93 8.07 -1.57 6.73
CA MET A 93 6.92 -1.09 5.96
C MET A 93 5.91 -2.21 5.69
N LEU A 94 6.35 -3.36 5.21
CA LEU A 94 5.47 -4.53 4.98
C LEU A 94 4.79 -4.99 6.27
N ILE A 95 5.52 -5.03 7.38
CA ILE A 95 4.97 -5.38 8.71
C ILE A 95 3.92 -4.34 9.14
N ALA A 96 4.18 -3.05 8.96
CA ALA A 96 3.23 -1.99 9.26
C ALA A 96 1.94 -2.16 8.45
N PHE A 97 2.04 -2.35 7.13
CA PHE A 97 0.86 -2.55 6.28
C PHE A 97 0.11 -3.86 6.56
N ALA A 98 0.80 -4.95 6.90
CA ALA A 98 0.17 -6.19 7.32
C ALA A 98 -0.57 -6.02 8.66
N LEU A 99 0.05 -5.33 9.63
CA LEU A 99 -0.58 -4.97 10.90
C LEU A 99 -1.80 -4.06 10.67
N TRP A 100 -1.72 -3.14 9.74
CA TRP A 100 -2.83 -2.27 9.36
C TRP A 100 -4.01 -3.04 8.78
N ILE A 101 -3.80 -3.99 7.86
CA ILE A 101 -4.86 -4.89 7.40
C ILE A 101 -5.47 -5.66 8.57
N TYR A 102 -4.64 -6.15 9.48
CA TYR A 102 -5.12 -6.87 10.66
C TYR A 102 -6.02 -5.97 11.52
N ILE A 103 -5.65 -4.72 11.76
CA ILE A 103 -6.46 -3.70 12.46
C ILE A 103 -7.81 -3.50 11.77
N ILE A 104 -7.83 -3.34 10.43
CA ILE A 104 -9.07 -3.24 9.64
C ILE A 104 -9.90 -4.50 9.79
N TYR A 105 -9.30 -5.68 9.62
CA TYR A 105 -9.98 -6.96 9.75
C TYR A 105 -10.69 -7.08 11.10
N ARG A 106 -10.02 -6.73 12.22
CA ARG A 106 -10.66 -6.81 13.55
C ARG A 106 -11.90 -5.92 13.66
N GLY A 107 -11.86 -4.72 13.08
CA GLY A 107 -13.00 -3.80 13.08
C GLY A 107 -14.11 -4.21 12.10
N VAL A 108 -13.79 -4.78 10.95
CA VAL A 108 -14.80 -5.16 9.94
C VAL A 108 -15.35 -6.57 10.18
N LYS A 109 -14.64 -7.44 10.92
CA LYS A 109 -15.01 -8.85 11.15
C LYS A 109 -16.48 -9.07 11.54
N PRO A 110 -17.09 -8.31 12.49
CA PRO A 110 -18.50 -8.50 12.84
C PRO A 110 -19.47 -8.26 11.67
N TRP A 111 -19.03 -7.48 10.68
CA TRP A 111 -19.79 -7.06 9.51
C TRP A 111 -19.70 -8.06 8.35
N LEU A 112 -18.66 -8.91 8.32
CA LEU A 112 -18.41 -9.93 7.30
C LEU A 112 -19.36 -11.13 7.43
N THR A 113 -20.61 -10.94 7.03
CA THR A 113 -21.62 -12.01 6.95
C THR A 113 -21.94 -12.35 5.49
N ARG A 114 -22.54 -13.51 5.20
CA ARG A 114 -22.92 -13.92 3.83
C ARG A 114 -23.77 -12.88 3.10
N LYS A 115 -24.60 -12.12 3.82
CA LYS A 115 -25.46 -11.07 3.27
C LYS A 115 -24.70 -9.77 2.93
N ASN A 116 -23.54 -9.58 3.53
CA ASN A 116 -22.78 -8.32 3.55
C ASN A 116 -21.38 -8.46 2.92
N ILE A 117 -21.07 -9.60 2.31
CA ILE A 117 -19.74 -9.90 1.78
C ILE A 117 -19.32 -8.94 0.66
N TRP A 118 -20.27 -8.36 -0.08
CA TRP A 118 -20.03 -7.41 -1.17
C TRP A 118 -20.20 -5.94 -0.79
N SER A 119 -20.28 -5.69 0.51
CA SER A 119 -20.48 -4.34 1.00
C SER A 119 -19.23 -3.48 0.94
N VAL A 120 -19.44 -2.19 1.12
CA VAL A 120 -18.38 -1.20 1.13
C VAL A 120 -17.31 -1.49 2.22
N PRO A 121 -17.65 -1.84 3.48
CA PRO A 121 -16.65 -2.28 4.46
C PRO A 121 -15.86 -3.54 4.05
N SER A 122 -16.53 -4.52 3.44
CA SER A 122 -15.85 -5.73 2.95
C SER A 122 -14.88 -5.40 1.82
N TRP A 123 -15.28 -4.54 0.89
CA TRP A 123 -14.42 -4.05 -0.18
C TRP A 123 -13.22 -3.26 0.33
N LEU A 124 -13.38 -2.50 1.42
CA LEU A 124 -12.26 -1.82 2.06
C LEU A 124 -11.21 -2.83 2.54
N LEU A 125 -11.64 -3.93 3.17
CA LEU A 125 -10.74 -4.99 3.61
C LEU A 125 -10.09 -5.71 2.42
N TYR A 126 -10.85 -6.06 1.39
CA TYR A 126 -10.33 -6.77 0.21
C TYR A 126 -9.35 -5.91 -0.59
N GLY A 127 -9.71 -4.65 -0.85
CA GLY A 127 -8.83 -3.69 -1.53
C GLY A 127 -7.53 -3.46 -0.78
N SER A 128 -7.61 -3.27 0.55
CA SER A 128 -6.41 -3.16 1.41
C SER A 128 -5.57 -4.43 1.35
N GLY A 129 -6.20 -5.62 1.38
CA GLY A 129 -5.52 -6.91 1.28
C GLY A 129 -4.76 -7.08 -0.03
N VAL A 130 -5.42 -6.84 -1.16
CA VAL A 130 -4.82 -6.93 -2.50
C VAL A 130 -3.69 -5.91 -2.64
N MET A 131 -3.89 -4.68 -2.18
CA MET A 131 -2.87 -3.63 -2.17
C MET A 131 -1.57 -4.10 -1.47
N VAL A 132 -1.67 -4.61 -0.24
CA VAL A 132 -0.47 -5.06 0.50
C VAL A 132 0.11 -6.34 -0.10
N PHE A 133 -0.72 -7.22 -0.67
CA PHE A 133 -0.25 -8.40 -1.40
C PHE A 133 0.73 -8.03 -2.51
N PHE A 134 0.42 -7.02 -3.33
CA PHE A 134 1.33 -6.56 -4.39
C PHE A 134 2.64 -5.98 -3.84
N LEU A 135 2.63 -5.37 -2.64
CA LEU A 135 3.83 -4.83 -2.00
C LEU A 135 4.88 -5.93 -1.68
N PHE A 136 4.44 -7.18 -1.45
CA PHE A 136 5.34 -8.31 -1.21
C PHE A 136 6.20 -8.67 -2.43
N PHE A 137 5.73 -8.38 -3.65
CA PHE A 137 6.55 -8.62 -4.86
C PHE A 137 7.82 -7.76 -4.88
N GLY A 138 7.85 -6.65 -4.13
CA GLY A 138 9.05 -5.85 -3.98
C GLY A 138 10.22 -6.57 -3.31
N LEU A 139 9.97 -7.69 -2.63
CA LEU A 139 11.02 -8.56 -2.07
C LEU A 139 11.76 -9.36 -3.15
N LEU A 140 11.18 -9.48 -4.35
CA LEU A 140 11.76 -10.23 -5.47
C LEU A 140 12.71 -9.37 -6.32
N VAL A 141 12.71 -8.05 -6.14
CA VAL A 141 13.70 -7.14 -6.73
C VAL A 141 15.03 -7.34 -6.00
N LYS A 142 16.06 -7.89 -6.67
CA LYS A 142 17.37 -8.13 -6.05
C LYS A 142 18.51 -7.49 -6.84
N PRO A 143 19.57 -7.01 -6.18
CA PRO A 143 20.73 -6.40 -6.87
C PRO A 143 21.41 -7.33 -7.90
N GLU A 144 21.46 -8.63 -7.61
CA GLU A 144 22.11 -9.65 -8.44
C GLU A 144 21.25 -10.19 -9.59
N SER A 145 19.97 -9.80 -9.65
CA SER A 145 19.05 -10.28 -10.69
C SER A 145 19.16 -9.48 -11.98
N ASN A 146 18.81 -10.09 -13.11
CA ASN A 146 18.77 -9.39 -14.40
C ASN A 146 17.88 -8.14 -14.31
N PHE A 147 18.33 -7.03 -14.90
CA PHE A 147 17.62 -5.76 -14.87
C PHE A 147 16.15 -5.88 -15.28
N ALA A 148 15.84 -6.57 -16.40
CA ALA A 148 14.48 -6.71 -16.89
C ALA A 148 13.57 -7.49 -15.92
N ILE A 149 14.12 -8.47 -15.20
CA ILE A 149 13.40 -9.23 -14.17
C ILE A 149 13.15 -8.37 -12.93
N SER A 150 14.17 -7.65 -12.46
CA SER A 150 14.03 -6.73 -11.33
C SER A 150 13.06 -5.58 -11.64
N ASP A 151 13.10 -5.04 -12.86
CA ASP A 151 12.19 -3.98 -13.30
C ASP A 151 10.74 -4.46 -13.44
N TYR A 152 10.54 -5.71 -13.91
CA TYR A 152 9.22 -6.34 -13.89
C TYR A 152 8.62 -6.40 -12.48
N TRP A 153 9.37 -6.87 -11.49
CA TRP A 153 8.91 -6.91 -10.10
C TRP A 153 8.74 -5.51 -9.50
N ARG A 154 9.59 -4.54 -9.89
CA ARG A 154 9.44 -3.14 -9.51
C ARG A 154 8.11 -2.59 -9.99
N TRP A 155 7.72 -2.79 -11.24
CA TRP A 155 6.42 -2.34 -11.74
C TRP A 155 5.25 -3.12 -11.16
N MET A 156 5.43 -4.40 -10.81
CA MET A 156 4.41 -5.14 -10.05
C MET A 156 4.14 -4.51 -8.68
N VAL A 157 5.12 -3.83 -8.10
CA VAL A 157 4.88 -2.94 -6.95
C VAL A 157 4.33 -1.61 -7.46
N VAL A 158 5.12 -0.79 -8.14
CA VAL A 158 4.81 0.61 -8.42
C VAL A 158 3.49 0.80 -9.16
N HIS A 159 3.19 0.01 -10.19
CA HIS A 159 1.96 0.14 -10.96
C HIS A 159 0.79 -0.47 -10.17
N MET A 160 0.85 -1.76 -9.86
CA MET A 160 -0.29 -2.45 -9.25
C MET A 160 -0.59 -1.97 -7.83
N TRP A 161 0.43 -1.77 -6.98
CA TRP A 161 0.22 -1.29 -5.61
C TRP A 161 -0.45 0.09 -5.61
N VAL A 162 0.08 1.01 -6.41
CA VAL A 162 -0.36 2.40 -6.42
C VAL A 162 -1.72 2.53 -7.12
N GLU A 163 -1.91 1.89 -8.27
CA GLU A 163 -3.19 1.92 -9.00
C GLU A 163 -4.30 1.22 -8.23
N VAL A 164 -4.05 0.05 -7.63
CA VAL A 164 -5.06 -0.60 -6.76
C VAL A 164 -5.38 0.27 -5.55
N THR A 165 -4.41 0.98 -4.98
CA THR A 165 -4.68 1.94 -3.90
C THR A 165 -5.58 3.06 -4.40
N PHE A 166 -5.21 3.75 -5.47
CA PHE A 166 -5.96 4.93 -5.90
C PHE A 166 -7.35 4.57 -6.41
N GLU A 167 -7.47 3.53 -7.24
CA GLU A 167 -8.70 3.28 -7.96
C GLU A 167 -9.71 2.46 -7.14
N VAL A 168 -9.26 1.44 -6.43
CA VAL A 168 -10.17 0.59 -5.62
C VAL A 168 -10.48 1.28 -4.29
N PHE A 169 -9.46 1.69 -3.54
CA PHE A 169 -9.65 2.20 -2.18
C PHE A 169 -10.42 3.52 -2.15
N THR A 170 -10.07 4.46 -3.05
CA THR A 170 -10.79 5.75 -3.15
C THR A 170 -12.24 5.54 -3.57
N THR A 171 -12.51 4.66 -4.54
CA THR A 171 -13.88 4.35 -4.99
C THR A 171 -14.73 3.83 -3.83
N VAL A 172 -14.19 2.89 -3.04
CA VAL A 172 -14.87 2.33 -1.87
C VAL A 172 -15.15 3.40 -0.81
N ILE A 173 -14.15 4.23 -0.47
CA ILE A 173 -14.30 5.26 0.56
C ILE A 173 -15.26 6.37 0.13
N VAL A 174 -15.17 6.84 -1.11
CA VAL A 174 -16.09 7.85 -1.64
C VAL A 174 -17.51 7.30 -1.69
N ALA A 175 -17.70 6.08 -2.20
CA ALA A 175 -19.01 5.42 -2.19
C ALA A 175 -19.57 5.29 -0.77
N TYR A 176 -18.72 4.95 0.21
CA TYR A 176 -19.11 4.92 1.61
C TYR A 176 -19.61 6.28 2.10
N MET A 177 -18.82 7.34 1.88
CA MET A 177 -19.14 8.70 2.34
C MET A 177 -20.45 9.20 1.72
N LEU A 178 -20.67 8.95 0.44
CA LEU A 178 -21.92 9.31 -0.25
C LEU A 178 -23.13 8.57 0.33
N VAL A 179 -22.98 7.31 0.72
CA VAL A 179 -24.04 6.56 1.42
C VAL A 179 -24.32 7.16 2.81
N GLN A 180 -23.27 7.51 3.57
CA GLN A 180 -23.45 8.10 4.91
C GLN A 180 -24.08 9.49 4.88
N MET A 181 -23.81 10.28 3.84
CA MET A 181 -24.46 11.58 3.62
C MET A 181 -25.89 11.46 3.06
N GLY A 182 -26.37 10.25 2.77
CA GLY A 182 -27.69 10.02 2.18
C GLY A 182 -27.82 10.45 0.72
N LEU A 183 -26.69 10.69 0.03
CA LEU A 183 -26.68 11.14 -1.36
C LEU A 183 -26.93 9.99 -2.35
N ILE A 184 -26.55 8.76 -1.98
CA ILE A 184 -26.77 7.56 -2.80
C ILE A 184 -27.27 6.40 -1.93
N THR A 185 -27.96 5.45 -2.55
CA THR A 185 -28.45 4.26 -1.85
C THR A 185 -27.33 3.21 -1.71
N ARG A 186 -27.39 2.41 -0.64
CA ARG A 186 -26.45 1.31 -0.41
C ARG A 186 -26.35 0.32 -1.59
N PRO A 187 -27.46 -0.17 -2.19
CA PRO A 187 -27.36 -1.09 -3.32
C PRO A 187 -26.69 -0.47 -4.56
N MET A 188 -26.89 0.83 -4.79
CA MET A 188 -26.21 1.55 -5.87
C MET A 188 -24.70 1.59 -5.62
N ALA A 189 -24.28 1.98 -4.42
CA ALA A 189 -22.87 2.04 -4.03
C ALA A 189 -22.17 0.68 -4.17
N GLU A 190 -22.80 -0.39 -3.70
CA GLU A 190 -22.25 -1.75 -3.76
C GLU A 190 -22.08 -2.24 -5.22
N ARG A 191 -23.08 -2.01 -6.08
CA ARG A 191 -23.02 -2.43 -7.51
C ARG A 191 -21.97 -1.66 -8.30
N VAL A 192 -21.91 -0.33 -8.12
CA VAL A 192 -20.94 0.53 -8.82
C VAL A 192 -19.53 0.20 -8.36
N THR A 193 -19.32 0.02 -7.04
CA THR A 193 -18.02 -0.37 -6.49
C THR A 193 -17.59 -1.72 -7.05
N PHE A 194 -18.48 -2.72 -7.05
CA PHE A 194 -18.18 -4.04 -7.61
C PHE A 194 -17.72 -3.93 -9.08
N LEU A 195 -18.49 -3.25 -9.92
CA LEU A 195 -18.16 -3.10 -11.33
C LEU A 195 -16.84 -2.35 -11.54
N ALA A 196 -16.64 -1.25 -10.83
CA ALA A 196 -15.42 -0.45 -10.92
C ALA A 196 -14.20 -1.29 -10.56
N VAL A 197 -14.24 -2.00 -9.43
CA VAL A 197 -13.11 -2.86 -8.99
C VAL A 197 -12.80 -3.95 -10.01
N MET A 198 -13.80 -4.59 -10.59
CA MET A 198 -13.58 -5.62 -11.62
C MET A 198 -12.93 -5.04 -12.88
N LEU A 199 -13.41 -3.89 -13.35
CA LEU A 199 -12.84 -3.22 -14.52
C LEU A 199 -11.40 -2.80 -14.26
N PHE A 200 -11.12 -2.16 -13.12
CA PHE A 200 -9.78 -1.73 -12.74
C PHE A 200 -8.81 -2.91 -12.61
N LEU A 201 -9.21 -4.00 -11.94
CA LEU A 201 -8.33 -5.16 -11.82
C LEU A 201 -8.00 -5.76 -13.19
N PHE A 202 -8.96 -5.82 -14.11
CA PHE A 202 -8.72 -6.31 -15.46
C PHE A 202 -7.78 -5.39 -16.24
N THR A 203 -8.06 -4.08 -16.25
CA THR A 203 -7.28 -3.13 -17.04
C THR A 203 -5.89 -2.90 -16.46
N ALA A 204 -5.72 -2.80 -15.14
CA ALA A 204 -4.43 -2.58 -14.49
C ALA A 204 -3.50 -3.80 -14.64
N THR A 205 -4.03 -5.01 -14.46
CA THR A 205 -3.22 -6.24 -14.57
C THR A 205 -2.63 -6.41 -15.97
N ILE A 206 -3.36 -6.00 -17.01
CA ILE A 206 -2.87 -6.01 -18.39
C ILE A 206 -2.03 -4.75 -18.67
N GLY A 207 -2.49 -3.60 -18.19
CA GLY A 207 -1.93 -2.27 -18.40
C GLY A 207 -0.49 -2.13 -17.92
N ILE A 208 -0.09 -2.90 -16.89
CA ILE A 208 1.30 -2.93 -16.42
C ILE A 208 2.30 -3.17 -17.57
N ALA A 209 1.88 -3.88 -18.61
CA ALA A 209 2.69 -4.18 -19.78
C ALA A 209 3.19 -2.93 -20.54
N HIS A 210 2.55 -1.77 -20.41
CA HIS A 210 3.06 -0.53 -21.02
C HIS A 210 4.42 -0.10 -20.47
N ASN A 211 4.76 -0.54 -19.26
CA ASN A 211 6.06 -0.26 -18.66
C ASN A 211 7.16 -1.15 -19.24
N PHE A 212 6.79 -2.18 -20.01
CA PHE A 212 7.71 -3.18 -20.52
C PHE A 212 8.08 -2.97 -21.99
N TYR A 213 7.54 -1.95 -22.65
CA TYR A 213 7.72 -1.72 -24.10
C TYR A 213 9.19 -1.61 -24.53
N TRP A 214 10.06 -1.09 -23.66
CA TRP A 214 11.44 -0.77 -24.03
C TRP A 214 12.49 -1.37 -23.07
N ILE A 215 12.12 -2.35 -22.24
CA ILE A 215 13.04 -2.97 -21.26
C ILE A 215 13.62 -4.32 -21.72
N ALA A 216 13.66 -4.56 -23.03
CA ALA A 216 14.17 -5.79 -23.66
C ALA A 216 13.37 -7.08 -23.38
N LYS A 217 12.06 -6.95 -23.12
CA LYS A 217 11.10 -8.06 -23.15
C LYS A 217 10.66 -8.31 -24.60
N PRO A 218 10.47 -9.56 -25.06
CA PRO A 218 9.90 -9.83 -26.39
C PRO A 218 8.50 -9.23 -26.56
#